data_AF-A0A371YAF8-F1
#
_entry.id   AF-A0A371YAF8-F1
#
_cell.length_a   1.000
_cell.length_b   1.000
_cell.length_c   1.000
_cell.angle_alpha   90.00
_cell.angle_beta   90.00
_cell.angle_gamma   90.00
#
_symmetry.space_group_name_H-M   'P 1'
#
loop_
_entity.id
_entity.type
_entity.pdbx_description
1 polymer ?
#
loop_
_entity_poly.entity_id
_entity_poly.type
_entity_poly.pdbx_seq_one_letter_code
_entity_poly.pdbx_strand_id
1 'polypeptide(L)' 'MPQPAPGNLLTHPDLHPTSSRVTFVSETNSAVNDRVDAAYPIEYDRYGASYVDARVASRTRATTLKLVRRP' A
#
# COMPACT_ATOMS: atom_id res chain seq x y z
N MET A 1 -11.97 29.91 -42.24
CA MET A 1 -11.56 28.90 -41.24
C MET A 1 -12.78 28.52 -40.42
N PRO A 2 -13.19 27.25 -40.34
CA PRO A 2 -14.27 26.85 -39.45
C PRO A 2 -13.75 26.73 -38.01
N GLN A 3 -14.55 27.20 -37.06
CA GLN A 3 -14.28 27.14 -35.62
C GLN A 3 -14.50 25.71 -35.11
N PRO A 4 -13.58 25.12 -34.32
CA PRO A 4 -13.82 23.80 -33.74
C PRO A 4 -14.86 23.87 -32.62
N ALA A 5 -15.78 22.90 -32.61
CA ALA A 5 -16.85 22.76 -31.63
C ALA A 5 -16.32 22.40 -30.23
N PRO A 6 -16.94 22.90 -29.13
CA PRO A 6 -16.61 22.47 -27.78
C PRO A 6 -17.32 21.15 -27.49
N GLY A 7 -16.65 20.01 -27.68
CA GLY A 7 -17.33 18.73 -27.51
C GLY A 7 -16.42 17.52 -27.61
N ASN A 8 -15.57 17.34 -26.59
CA ASN A 8 -15.34 16.06 -25.92
C ASN A 8 -14.11 16.21 -25.01
N LEU A 9 -14.34 16.73 -23.79
CA LEU A 9 -13.58 16.17 -22.68
C LEU A 9 -14.00 14.70 -22.62
N LEU A 10 -13.10 13.82 -23.05
CA LEU A 10 -13.13 12.42 -22.64
C LEU A 10 -12.93 12.40 -21.12
N THR A 11 -14.01 12.65 -20.39
CA THR A 11 -14.13 12.23 -19.01
C THR A 11 -14.06 10.71 -19.06
N HIS A 12 -12.88 10.13 -18.80
CA HIS A 12 -12.78 8.72 -18.45
C HIS A 12 -13.69 8.51 -17.23
N PRO A 13 -14.77 7.73 -17.33
CA PRO A 13 -15.75 7.60 -16.25
C PRO A 13 -15.27 6.71 -15.08
N ASP A 14 -13.99 6.30 -15.04
CA ASP A 14 -13.48 5.32 -14.08
C ASP A 14 -12.62 5.89 -12.94
N LEU A 15 -12.80 7.16 -12.57
CA LEU A 15 -12.62 7.47 -11.15
C LEU A 15 -13.90 7.06 -10.44
N HIS A 16 -13.94 5.77 -10.07
CA HIS A 16 -14.93 5.23 -9.15
C HIS A 16 -15.09 6.22 -7.98
N PRO A 17 -16.33 6.61 -7.60
CA PRO A 17 -16.59 7.65 -6.58
C PRO A 17 -16.09 7.31 -5.16
N THR A 18 -15.26 6.28 -5.02
CA THR A 18 -14.80 5.68 -3.77
C THR A 18 -13.28 5.62 -3.65
N SER A 19 -12.52 6.38 -4.46
CA SER A 19 -11.06 6.48 -4.28
C SER A 19 -10.74 7.15 -2.94
N SER A 20 -10.46 6.33 -1.92
CA SER A 20 -10.10 6.81 -0.59
C SER A 20 -8.68 7.37 -0.60
N ARG A 21 -8.52 8.61 -0.12
CA ARG A 21 -7.19 9.20 0.08
C ARG A 21 -6.47 8.46 1.20
N VAL A 22 -5.22 8.07 0.96
CA VAL A 22 -4.36 7.41 1.94
C VAL A 22 -3.01 8.14 2.03
N THR A 23 -2.33 7.99 3.15
CA THR A 23 -0.95 8.48 3.35
C THR A 23 -0.13 7.37 4.00
N PHE A 24 1.12 7.26 3.58
CA PHE A 24 2.09 6.36 4.18
C PHE A 24 2.81 7.09 5.32
N VAL A 25 2.83 6.49 6.50
CA VAL A 25 3.58 6.98 7.65
C VAL A 25 4.49 5.87 8.14
N SER A 26 5.66 6.23 8.66
CA SER A 26 6.54 5.26 9.31
C SER A 26 5.85 4.64 10.52
N GLU A 27 5.87 3.31 10.62
CA GLU A 27 5.38 2.60 11.80
C GLU A 27 6.56 2.30 12.73
N THR A 28 6.54 2.91 13.91
CA THR A 28 7.62 2.79 14.90
C THR A 28 7.22 1.93 16.10
N ASN A 29 5.95 1.52 16.21
CA ASN A 29 5.49 0.66 17.29
C ASN A 29 5.93 -0.79 17.05
N SER A 30 6.84 -1.27 17.90
CA SER A 30 7.35 -2.65 17.85
C SER A 30 6.24 -3.70 17.97
N ALA A 31 5.21 -3.46 18.78
CA ALA A 31 4.11 -4.40 18.97
C ALA A 31 3.27 -4.59 17.70
N VAL A 32 3.23 -3.60 16.80
CA VAL A 32 2.59 -3.74 15.49
C VAL A 32 3.45 -4.61 14.59
N ASN A 33 4.76 -4.36 14.55
CA ASN A 33 5.71 -5.17 13.78
C ASN A 33 5.73 -6.64 14.25
N ASP A 34 5.64 -6.89 15.56
CA ASP A 34 5.60 -8.26 16.10
C ASP A 34 4.35 -9.03 15.64
N ARG A 35 3.20 -8.35 15.52
CA ARG A 35 1.98 -8.96 14.98
C ARG A 35 2.11 -9.27 13.49
N VAL A 36 2.71 -8.36 12.73
CA VAL A 36 2.99 -8.57 11.30
C VAL A 36 3.92 -9.77 11.13
N ASP A 37 5.00 -9.83 11.89
CA ASP A 37 6.00 -10.90 11.78
C ASP A 37 5.47 -12.27 12.23
N ALA A 38 4.49 -12.32 13.13
CA ALA A 38 3.80 -13.55 13.48
C ALA A 38 2.87 -14.04 12.37
N ALA A 39 2.24 -13.12 11.62
CA ALA A 39 1.31 -13.45 10.54
C ALA A 39 2.01 -13.73 9.20
N TYR A 40 3.11 -13.02 8.91
CA TYR A 40 3.86 -13.11 7.65
C TYR A 40 4.28 -14.53 7.26
N PRO A 41 4.89 -15.36 8.14
CA PRO A 41 5.25 -16.74 7.79
C PRO A 41 4.03 -17.57 7.42
N ILE A 42 2.87 -17.35 8.03
CA ILE A 42 1.66 -18.11 7.76
C ILE A 42 1.14 -17.83 6.34
N GLU A 43 1.16 -16.56 5.92
CA GLU A 43 0.69 -16.17 4.58
C GLU A 43 1.70 -16.47 3.47
N TYR A 44 3.00 -16.40 3.78
CA TYR A 44 4.08 -16.45 2.80
C TYR A 44 4.95 -17.72 2.89
N ASP A 45 4.54 -18.73 3.67
CA ASP A 45 5.26 -20.01 3.83
C ASP A 45 5.68 -20.65 2.50
N ARG A 46 4.81 -20.53 1.48
CA ARG A 46 5.04 -21.06 0.13
C ARG A 46 6.33 -20.57 -0.55
N TYR A 47 6.93 -19.47 -0.08
CA TYR A 47 8.15 -18.88 -0.65
C TYR A 47 9.42 -19.34 0.09
N GLY A 48 9.29 -20.11 1.16
CA GLY A 48 10.39 -20.67 1.93
C GLY A 48 10.99 -19.72 2.97
N ALA A 49 11.72 -20.31 3.93
CA ALA A 49 12.25 -19.62 5.10
C ALA A 49 13.16 -18.44 4.75
N SER A 50 14.02 -18.57 3.74
CA SER A 50 14.94 -17.48 3.35
C SER A 50 14.22 -16.21 2.88
N TYR A 51 13.04 -16.34 2.25
CA TYR A 51 12.22 -15.21 1.85
C TYR A 51 11.54 -14.56 3.05
N VAL A 52 10.98 -15.38 3.94
CA VAL A 52 10.29 -14.94 5.16
C VAL A 52 11.26 -14.26 6.14
N ASP A 53 12.41 -14.88 6.41
CA ASP A 53 13.42 -14.41 7.35
C ASP A 53 13.95 -13.03 6.96
N ALA A 54 14.17 -12.80 5.67
CA ALA A 54 14.60 -11.50 5.16
C ALA A 54 13.56 -10.39 5.42
N ARG A 55 12.27 -10.74 5.45
CA ARG A 55 11.16 -9.79 5.64
C ARG A 55 10.87 -9.47 7.11
N VAL A 56 11.08 -10.41 8.02
CA VAL A 56 10.87 -10.23 9.47
C VAL A 56 12.13 -9.77 10.22
N ALA A 57 13.27 -9.66 9.52
CA ALA A 57 14.51 -9.16 10.10
C ALA A 57 14.39 -7.71 10.62
N SER A 58 15.08 -7.40 11.72
CA SER A 58 15.03 -6.08 12.38
C SER A 58 15.35 -4.89 11.47
N ARG A 59 16.23 -5.09 10.46
CA ARG A 59 16.55 -4.04 9.47
C ARG A 59 15.36 -3.71 8.58
N THR A 60 14.55 -4.71 8.25
CA THR A 60 13.34 -4.54 7.43
C THR A 60 12.23 -3.86 8.23
N ARG A 61 12.09 -4.19 9.53
CA ARG A 61 11.16 -3.51 10.44
C ARG A 61 11.35 -1.99 10.48
N ALA A 62 12.59 -1.50 10.35
CA ALA A 62 12.88 -0.07 10.30
C ALA A 62 12.28 0.65 9.08
N THR A 63 11.81 -0.11 8.09
CA THR A 63 11.20 0.40 6.85
C THR A 63 9.69 0.15 6.77
N THR A 64 9.07 -0.37 7.84
CA THR A 64 7.63 -0.62 7.86
C THR A 64 6.85 0.69 7.72
N LEU A 65 5.92 0.70 6.76
CA LEU A 65 5.01 1.82 6.53
C LEU A 65 3.58 1.39 6.85
N LYS A 66 2.84 2.28 7.51
CA LYS A 66 1.41 2.14 7.77
C LYS A 66 0.63 3.03 6.80
N LEU A 67 -0.43 2.48 6.24
CA LEU A 67 -1.40 3.25 5.47
C LEU A 67 -2.43 3.86 6.43
N VAL A 68 -2.56 5.18 6.38
CA VAL A 68 -3.55 5.94 7.15
C VAL A 68 -4.51 6.59 6.17
N ARG A 69 -5.80 6.33 6.34
CA ARG A 69 -6.85 7.00 5.56
C ARG A 69 -6.84 8.49 5.90
N ARG A 70 -6.86 9.34 4.87
CA ARG A 70 -7.13 10.77 5.04
C ARG A 70 -8.64 11.04 4.90
N PRO A 71 -9.17 11.98 5.70
CA PRO A 71 -10.52 12.48 5.49
C PRO A 71 -10.68 13.12 4.10
#